data_AF-A0A2M7IKD5-F1
#
_entry.id   AF-A0A2M7IKD5-F1
#
_cell.length_a   1.000
_cell.length_b   1.000
_cell.length_c   1.000
_cell.angle_alpha   90.00
_cell.angle_beta   90.00
_cell.angle_gamma   90.00
#
_symmetry.space_group_name_H-M   'P 1'
#
loop_
_entity.id
_entity.type
_entity.pdbx_description
1 polymer ?
#
loop_
_entity_poly.entity_id
_entity_poly.type
_entity_poly.pdbx_seq_one_letter_code
_entity_poly.pdbx_strand_id
1 'polypeptide(L)'
;MQVFEFHFNPPSTGSGQAKDLVFDSFCYEPENIYEKRVGSLYMLGLLKNVLPQNVRFLERLAKIIKEKYYSSTLIKPEKSLKNSLKEANEFLENISRRGDVSWLGNLSFGAIAIKNFELNFTKVGDLKFFLIRK
;
A
#
# COMPACT_ATOMS: atom_id res chain seq x y z
N MET A 1 -13.74 37.83 6.22
CA MET A 1 -13.11 36.83 5.35
C MET A 1 -12.86 35.59 6.21
N GLN A 2 -13.68 34.54 6.05
CA GLN A 2 -13.48 33.28 6.76
C GLN A 2 -12.45 32.46 5.98
N VAL A 3 -11.29 32.23 6.59
CA VAL A 3 -10.27 31.36 6.02
C VAL A 3 -10.73 29.93 6.29
N PHE A 4 -11.03 29.18 5.24
CA PHE A 4 -11.24 27.74 5.34
C PHE A 4 -9.87 27.08 5.48
N GLU A 5 -9.50 26.69 6.69
CA GLU A 5 -8.39 25.74 6.87
C GLU A 5 -8.87 24.36 6.42
N PHE A 6 -8.29 23.87 5.32
CA PHE A 6 -8.46 22.48 4.90
C PHE A 6 -7.72 21.58 5.89
N HIS A 7 -8.43 21.02 6.86
CA HIS A 7 -7.92 19.92 7.68
C HIS A 7 -7.81 18.68 6.81
N PHE A 8 -6.64 18.47 6.19
CA PHE A 8 -6.29 17.17 5.64
C PHE A 8 -6.08 16.22 6.83
N ASN A 9 -7.05 15.33 7.03
CA ASN A 9 -7.13 14.36 8.12
C ASN A 9 -7.46 14.99 9.50
N PRO A 10 -8.72 15.37 9.77
CA PRO A 10 -9.10 15.95 11.05
C PRO A 10 -8.81 14.96 12.20
N PRO A 11 -8.21 15.42 13.32
CA PRO A 11 -8.10 14.58 14.50
C PRO A 11 -9.51 14.20 14.93
N SER A 12 -9.69 12.91 15.15
CA SER A 12 -10.95 12.25 15.45
C SER A 12 -11.52 12.66 16.80
N THR A 13 -12.06 13.87 16.83
CA THR A 13 -12.63 14.51 17.99
C THR A 13 -14.15 14.42 17.89
N GLY A 14 -14.63 13.23 18.22
CA GLY A 14 -16.03 12.91 18.43
C GLY A 14 -16.05 11.54 19.09
N SER A 15 -16.49 11.48 20.34
CA SER A 15 -16.57 10.28 21.17
C SER A 15 -17.00 9.02 20.40
N GLY A 16 -16.05 8.18 19.95
CA GLY A 16 -16.32 6.77 19.62
C GLY A 16 -15.59 6.04 18.48
N GLN A 17 -14.87 6.63 17.50
CA GLN A 17 -14.62 5.87 16.25
C GLN A 17 -13.24 5.91 15.54
N ALA A 18 -12.15 6.38 16.15
CA ALA A 18 -10.86 6.47 15.42
C ALA A 18 -9.61 6.06 16.19
N LYS A 19 -9.77 5.23 17.24
CA LYS A 19 -8.61 4.67 17.92
C LYS A 19 -8.00 3.47 17.18
N ASP A 20 -8.73 2.91 16.21
CA ASP A 20 -8.38 1.62 15.63
C ASP A 20 -8.20 1.67 14.10
N LEU A 21 -7.80 2.82 13.54
CA LEU A 21 -7.59 2.98 12.11
C LEU A 21 -6.15 3.42 11.83
N VAL A 22 -5.47 2.69 10.95
CA VAL A 22 -4.15 3.06 10.44
C VAL A 22 -4.25 3.26 8.95
N PHE A 23 -3.83 4.43 8.49
CA PHE A 23 -3.72 4.76 7.07
C PHE A 23 -2.29 5.17 6.78
N ASP A 24 -1.73 4.69 5.68
CA ASP A 24 -0.39 5.06 5.25
C ASP A 24 -0.22 5.01 3.74
N SER A 25 0.75 5.76 3.25
CA SER A 25 1.14 5.84 1.84
C SER A 25 2.64 5.63 1.70
N PHE A 26 3.04 4.81 0.74
CA PHE A 26 4.44 4.49 0.50
C PHE A 26 4.79 4.86 -0.94
N CYS A 27 5.78 5.72 -1.10
CA CYS A 27 6.25 6.20 -2.39
C CYS A 27 7.70 5.77 -2.59
N TYR A 28 7.94 4.89 -3.55
CA TYR A 28 9.26 4.40 -3.88
C TYR A 28 9.63 4.81 -5.30
N GLU A 29 10.58 5.74 -5.39
CA GLU A 29 11.22 6.11 -6.64
C GLU A 29 12.46 5.25 -6.87
N PRO A 30 12.79 4.91 -8.13
CA PRO A 30 14.00 4.16 -8.45
C PRO A 30 15.29 4.85 -7.98
N GLU A 31 16.09 4.16 -7.18
CA GLU A 31 17.33 4.70 -6.60
C GLU A 31 18.53 4.48 -7.53
N ASN A 32 18.49 3.46 -8.41
CA ASN A 32 19.60 3.09 -9.29
C ASN A 32 19.16 2.76 -10.73
N ILE A 33 20.15 2.55 -11.62
CA ILE A 33 19.92 2.29 -13.06
C ILE A 33 19.10 1.02 -13.29
N TYR A 34 19.21 0.03 -12.41
CA TYR A 34 18.47 -1.22 -12.52
C TYR A 34 17.00 -1.02 -12.14
N GLU A 35 16.72 -0.38 -11.02
CA GLU A 35 15.34 -0.07 -10.59
C GLU A 35 14.62 0.83 -11.60
N LYS A 36 15.35 1.73 -12.27
CA LYS A 36 14.79 2.56 -13.34
C LYS A 36 14.18 1.74 -14.48
N ARG A 37 14.58 0.48 -14.66
CA ARG A 37 14.01 -0.43 -15.68
C ARG A 37 12.58 -0.85 -15.35
N VAL A 38 12.28 -1.04 -14.07
CA VAL A 38 10.92 -1.41 -13.60
C VAL A 38 10.09 -0.19 -13.19
N GLY A 39 10.70 0.95 -12.87
CA GLY A 39 9.99 2.19 -12.60
C GLY A 39 9.54 2.38 -11.15
N SER A 40 8.71 3.37 -10.91
CA SER A 40 8.30 3.82 -9.58
C SER A 40 7.16 2.96 -9.05
N LEU A 41 7.11 2.78 -7.73
CA LEU A 41 6.10 1.99 -7.03
C LEU A 41 5.46 2.84 -5.93
N TYR A 42 4.15 3.00 -6.00
CA TYR A 42 3.34 3.71 -5.01
C TYR A 42 2.33 2.76 -4.39
N MET A 43 2.14 2.84 -3.08
CA MET A 43 1.20 2.00 -2.36
C MET A 43 0.41 2.82 -1.35
N LEU A 44 -0.81 2.39 -1.12
CA LEU A 44 -1.75 3.00 -0.19
C LEU A 44 -2.39 1.89 0.63
N GLY A 45 -2.41 2.06 1.94
CA GLY A 45 -2.95 1.08 2.87
C GLY A 45 -3.88 1.73 3.89
N LEU A 46 -4.96 1.03 4.19
CA LEU A 46 -5.90 1.33 5.26
C LEU A 46 -6.18 0.04 6.01
N LEU A 47 -5.97 0.05 7.32
CA LEU A 47 -6.30 -1.04 8.21
C LEU A 47 -7.28 -0.54 9.26
N LYS A 48 -8.45 -1.19 9.36
CA LYS A 48 -9.46 -0.93 10.38
C LYS A 48 -9.26 -1.88 11.58
N ASN A 49 -9.86 -1.56 12.72
CA ASN A 49 -9.82 -2.38 13.95
C ASN A 49 -8.39 -2.80 14.37
N VAL A 50 -7.42 -1.87 14.27
CA VAL A 50 -6.00 -2.16 14.49
C VAL A 50 -5.71 -2.47 15.96
N LEU A 51 -5.10 -3.63 16.20
CA LEU A 51 -4.54 -3.99 17.50
C LEU A 51 -3.16 -3.33 17.70
N PRO A 52 -2.74 -3.00 18.93
CA PRO A 52 -1.44 -2.35 19.20
C PRO A 52 -0.22 -3.07 18.61
N GLN A 53 -0.27 -4.40 18.49
CA GLN A 53 0.80 -5.21 17.87
C GLN A 53 0.89 -5.08 16.34
N ASN A 54 -0.14 -4.53 15.69
CA ASN A 54 -0.29 -4.47 14.24
C ASN A 54 -0.19 -3.06 13.66
N VAL A 55 0.26 -2.09 14.45
CA VAL A 55 0.48 -0.70 14.02
C VAL A 55 1.46 -0.62 12.84
N ARG A 56 2.48 -1.49 12.79
CA ARG A 56 3.47 -1.57 11.69
C ARG A 56 3.10 -2.58 10.59
N PHE A 57 1.85 -3.04 10.55
CA PHE A 57 1.43 -4.04 9.56
C PHE A 57 1.59 -3.52 8.12
N LEU A 58 1.09 -2.31 7.83
CA LEU A 58 1.17 -1.71 6.49
C LEU A 58 2.62 -1.47 6.05
N GLU A 59 3.48 -0.99 6.96
CA GLU A 59 4.91 -0.78 6.70
C GLU A 59 5.60 -2.11 6.32
N ARG A 60 5.34 -3.19 7.06
CA ARG A 60 5.90 -4.52 6.76
C ARG A 60 5.43 -5.03 5.40
N LEU A 61 4.13 -4.90 5.10
CA LEU A 61 3.56 -5.32 3.83
C LEU A 61 4.16 -4.54 2.66
N ALA A 62 4.24 -3.22 2.77
CA ALA A 62 4.83 -2.34 1.76
C ALA A 62 6.31 -2.66 1.53
N LYS A 63 7.06 -2.93 2.60
CA LYS A 63 8.48 -3.31 2.51
C LYS A 63 8.67 -4.61 1.72
N ILE A 64 7.88 -5.64 2.00
CA ILE A 64 7.93 -6.93 1.28
C ILE A 64 7.65 -6.72 -0.22
N ILE A 65 6.63 -5.93 -0.54
CA ILE A 65 6.28 -5.62 -1.92
C ILE A 65 7.42 -4.84 -2.60
N LYS A 66 7.98 -3.80 -1.96
CA LYS A 66 9.12 -3.02 -2.48
C LYS A 66 10.31 -3.94 -2.80
N GLU A 67 10.74 -4.73 -1.81
CA GLU A 67 11.92 -5.58 -1.93
C GLU A 67 11.76 -6.56 -3.08
N LYS A 68 10.60 -7.21 -3.20
CA LYS A 68 10.33 -8.14 -4.30
C LYS A 68 10.14 -7.45 -5.66
N TYR A 69 9.56 -6.26 -5.68
CA TYR A 69 9.35 -5.49 -6.92
C TYR A 69 10.67 -5.06 -7.56
N TYR A 70 11.66 -4.70 -6.74
CA TYR A 70 12.98 -4.28 -7.22
C TYR A 70 14.02 -5.43 -7.27
N SER A 71 13.69 -6.65 -6.81
CA SER A 71 14.63 -7.77 -6.80
C SER A 71 14.97 -8.33 -8.19
N SER A 72 14.09 -8.15 -9.19
CA SER A 72 14.33 -8.59 -10.57
C SER A 72 14.07 -7.44 -11.54
N THR A 73 15.15 -6.82 -11.99
CA THR A 73 15.12 -5.59 -12.81
C THR A 73 15.21 -5.86 -14.31
N LEU A 74 15.24 -7.13 -14.71
CA LEU A 74 15.26 -7.59 -16.09
C LEU A 74 13.87 -7.94 -16.65
N ILE A 75 12.84 -7.89 -15.80
CA ILE A 75 11.46 -8.20 -16.18
C ILE A 75 10.63 -6.92 -16.33
N LYS A 76 9.49 -7.02 -17.03
CA LYS A 76 8.55 -5.91 -17.20
C LYS A 76 7.95 -5.48 -15.85
N PRO A 77 7.63 -4.17 -15.66
CA PRO A 77 6.98 -3.66 -14.45
C PRO A 77 5.75 -4.45 -14.02
N GLU A 78 4.88 -4.81 -14.96
CA GLU A 78 3.68 -5.64 -14.72
C GLU A 78 4.03 -7.00 -14.09
N LYS A 79 5.03 -7.70 -14.64
CA LYS A 79 5.46 -9.01 -14.14
C LYS A 79 6.13 -8.87 -12.78
N SER A 80 6.89 -7.80 -12.55
CA SER A 80 7.49 -7.53 -11.26
C SER A 80 6.43 -7.26 -10.20
N LEU A 81 5.44 -6.43 -10.52
CA LEU A 81 4.29 -6.15 -9.66
C LEU A 81 3.56 -7.45 -9.32
N LYS A 82 3.23 -8.27 -10.32
CA LYS A 82 2.57 -9.57 -10.13
C LYS A 82 3.36 -10.49 -9.18
N ASN A 83 4.68 -10.57 -9.33
CA ASN A 83 5.52 -11.39 -8.48
C ASN A 83 5.59 -10.84 -7.04
N SER A 84 5.68 -9.52 -6.87
CA SER A 84 5.65 -8.88 -5.56
C SER A 84 4.33 -9.08 -4.81
N LEU A 85 3.20 -9.10 -5.54
CA LEU A 85 1.89 -9.38 -4.95
C LEU A 85 1.72 -10.85 -4.54
N LYS A 86 2.36 -11.78 -5.25
CA LYS A 86 2.40 -13.19 -4.82
C LYS A 86 3.14 -13.34 -3.49
N GLU A 87 4.31 -12.71 -3.37
CA GLU A 87 5.09 -12.69 -2.13
C GLU A 87 4.29 -12.06 -0.97
N ALA A 88 3.58 -10.96 -1.25
CA ALA A 88 2.69 -10.34 -0.28
C ALA A 88 1.58 -11.29 0.18
N ASN A 89 0.97 -12.04 -0.74
CA ASN A 89 -0.03 -13.05 -0.38
C ASN A 89 0.56 -14.18 0.48
N GLU A 90 1.76 -14.66 0.17
CA GLU A 90 2.45 -15.68 0.97
C GLU A 90 2.74 -15.16 2.39
N PHE A 91 3.14 -13.89 2.54
CA PHE A 91 3.29 -13.23 3.83
C PHE A 91 1.97 -13.20 4.62
N LEU A 92 0.87 -12.79 3.98
CA LEU A 92 -0.46 -12.74 4.61
C LEU A 92 -0.97 -14.14 5.01
N GLU A 93 -0.72 -15.15 4.18
CA GLU A 93 -1.04 -16.54 4.48
C GLU A 93 -0.24 -17.05 5.69
N ASN A 94 1.06 -16.76 5.73
CA ASN A 94 1.92 -17.14 6.85
C ASN A 94 1.50 -16.51 8.18
N ILE A 95 1.06 -15.25 8.17
CA ILE A 95 0.51 -14.58 9.37
C ILE A 95 -0.79 -15.28 9.81
N SER A 96 -1.67 -15.60 8.85
CA SER A 96 -2.95 -16.26 9.12
C SER A 96 -2.76 -17.68 9.69
N ARG A 97 -1.79 -18.44 9.17
CA ARG A 97 -1.41 -19.76 9.69
C ARG A 97 -0.91 -19.71 11.13
N ARG A 98 -0.34 -18.59 11.58
CA ARG A 98 0.09 -18.35 12.96
C ARG A 98 -1.06 -17.88 13.87
N GLY A 99 -2.28 -17.80 13.36
CA GLY A 99 -3.48 -17.42 14.10
C GLY A 99 -3.80 -15.93 14.10
N ASP A 100 -2.97 -15.08 13.48
CA ASP A 100 -3.30 -13.65 13.35
C ASP A 100 -4.12 -13.42 12.07
N VAL A 101 -5.43 -13.28 12.25
CA VAL A 101 -6.39 -12.97 11.19
C VAL A 101 -6.92 -11.54 11.29
N SER A 102 -6.28 -10.67 12.09
CA SER A 102 -6.77 -9.31 12.35
C SER A 102 -6.82 -8.43 11.09
N TRP A 103 -6.05 -8.76 10.06
CA TRP A 103 -6.05 -8.06 8.77
C TRP A 103 -7.20 -8.51 7.86
N LEU A 104 -7.72 -9.71 8.05
CA LEU A 104 -8.71 -10.32 7.18
C LEU A 104 -10.05 -9.59 7.32
N GLY A 105 -10.54 -9.01 6.22
CA GLY A 105 -11.74 -8.18 6.21
C GLY A 105 -11.53 -6.73 6.70
N ASN A 106 -10.38 -6.42 7.29
CA ASN A 106 -10.05 -5.08 7.80
C ASN A 106 -9.06 -4.31 6.91
N LEU A 107 -8.34 -5.00 6.03
CA LEU A 107 -7.35 -4.42 5.13
C LEU A 107 -8.00 -3.92 3.82
N SER A 108 -7.81 -2.64 3.52
CA SER A 108 -7.88 -2.12 2.16
C SER A 108 -6.49 -1.70 1.72
N PHE A 109 -6.02 -2.19 0.58
CA PHE A 109 -4.66 -1.94 0.12
C PHE A 109 -4.65 -1.78 -1.39
N GLY A 110 -3.77 -0.92 -1.90
CA GLY A 110 -3.60 -0.73 -3.32
C GLY A 110 -2.15 -0.42 -3.66
N ALA A 111 -1.73 -0.87 -4.83
CA ALA A 111 -0.39 -0.67 -5.34
C ALA A 111 -0.45 -0.22 -6.79
N ILE A 112 0.43 0.71 -7.17
CA ILE A 112 0.53 1.32 -8.48
C ILE A 112 2.00 1.33 -8.89
N ALA A 113 2.31 0.66 -9.98
CA ALA A 113 3.60 0.72 -10.66
C ALA A 113 3.51 1.63 -11.88
N ILE A 114 4.43 2.61 -11.99
CA ILE A 114 4.48 3.57 -13.08
C ILE A 114 5.82 3.49 -13.79
N LYS A 115 5.78 3.29 -15.11
CA LYS A 115 6.97 3.30 -15.95
C LYS A 115 6.63 3.83 -17.34
N ASN A 116 7.30 4.89 -17.80
CA ASN A 116 7.15 5.42 -19.16
C ASN A 116 5.67 5.63 -19.59
N PHE A 117 4.85 6.24 -18.72
CA PHE A 117 3.40 6.40 -18.90
C PHE A 117 2.56 5.11 -18.92
N GLU A 118 3.16 3.94 -18.74
CA GLU A 118 2.45 2.70 -18.41
C GLU A 118 2.15 2.68 -16.91
N LEU A 119 0.88 2.42 -16.59
CA LEU A 119 0.38 2.35 -15.23
C LEU A 119 -0.21 0.96 -15.00
N ASN A 120 0.40 0.21 -14.09
CA ASN A 120 -0.09 -1.09 -13.64
C ASN A 120 -0.55 -0.93 -12.20
N PHE A 121 -1.79 -1.29 -11.89
CA PHE A 121 -2.31 -1.14 -10.53
C PHE A 121 -3.14 -2.32 -10.07
N THR A 122 -3.23 -2.47 -8.76
CA THR A 122 -4.10 -3.44 -8.10
C THR A 122 -4.72 -2.81 -6.86
N LYS A 123 -5.86 -3.34 -6.43
CA LYS A 123 -6.47 -2.97 -5.15
C LYS A 123 -7.24 -4.13 -4.54
N VAL A 124 -7.37 -4.08 -3.23
CA VAL A 124 -8.29 -4.89 -2.42
C VAL A 124 -9.01 -3.99 -1.42
N GLY A 125 -10.25 -4.35 -1.07
CA GLY A 125 -11.09 -3.56 -0.18
C GLY A 125 -11.63 -2.28 -0.82
N ASP A 126 -11.87 -1.28 0.02
CA ASP A 126 -12.72 -0.12 -0.29
C ASP A 126 -11.96 1.04 -0.97
N LEU A 127 -10.66 0.90 -1.20
CA LEU A 127 -9.86 1.94 -1.87
C LEU A 127 -10.37 2.20 -3.29
N LYS A 128 -10.29 3.47 -3.70
CA LYS A 128 -10.62 3.95 -5.04
C LYS A 128 -9.42 4.68 -5.64
N PHE A 129 -9.13 4.40 -6.90
CA PHE A 129 -8.15 5.15 -7.68
C PHE A 129 -8.86 5.95 -8.74
N PHE A 130 -8.50 7.22 -8.86
CA PHE A 130 -8.99 8.13 -9.88
C PHE A 130 -7.80 8.57 -10.74
N LEU A 131 -7.91 8.39 -12.05
CA LEU A 131 -6.94 8.92 -13.00
C LEU A 131 -7.60 10.10 -13.72
N ILE A 132 -7.07 11.29 -13.49
CA ILE A 132 -7.49 12.50 -14.19
C ILE A 132 -6.48 12.77 -15.30
N ARG A 133 -6.97 12.82 -16.55
CA ARG A 133 -6.17 13.14 -17.73
C ARG A 133 -6.85 14.29 -18.46
N LYS A 134 -6.07 15.31 -18.85
CA LYS A 134 -6.52 16.42 -19.70
C LYS A 134 -6.52 16.02 -21.16
#